data_AF-A0A932RU76-F1
#
_entry.id   AF-A0A932RU76-F1
#
_cell.length_a   1.000
_cell.length_b   1.000
_cell.length_c   1.000
_cell.angle_alpha   90.00
_cell.angle_beta   90.00
_cell.angle_gamma   90.00
#
_symmetry.space_group_name_H-M   'P 1'
#
loop_
_entity.id
_entity.type
_entity.pdbx_description
1 polymer ?
#
loop_
_entity_poly.entity_id
_entity_poly.type
_entity_poly.pdbx_seq_one_letter_code
_entity_poly.pdbx_strand_id
1 'polypeptide(L)'
;MEAILTNRNQLSEDILRDVEGVATGYGVKIIRADVKDLVFPGNLQDVMNRVLTAQRTAEAQMVEARTRADREALEATSKADAERVAAQTRAESTRLTAEADAQHPALLRLRELETLGALGANAEARLYIGFDKHSDRLTAEH
;
A
#
# COMPACT_ATOMS: atom_id res chain seq x y z
N MET A 1 -10.85 -20.03 -24.63
CA MET A 1 -11.42 -20.71 -25.82
C MET A 1 -10.35 -21.43 -26.63
N GLU A 2 -9.11 -20.96 -26.64
CA GLU A 2 -7.99 -21.57 -27.40
C GLU A 2 -7.55 -22.95 -26.88
N ALA A 3 -7.56 -23.17 -25.56
CA ALA A 3 -7.11 -24.44 -24.95
C ALA A 3 -7.92 -25.69 -25.38
N ILE A 4 -9.20 -25.55 -25.72
CA ILE A 4 -10.05 -26.66 -26.14
C ILE A 4 -9.77 -27.05 -27.60
N LEU A 5 -9.40 -26.09 -28.45
CA LEU A 5 -9.07 -26.35 -29.86
C LEU A 5 -7.68 -26.97 -30.01
N THR A 6 -6.69 -26.51 -29.24
CA THR A 6 -5.34 -27.09 -29.23
C THR A 6 -5.34 -28.54 -28.76
N ASN A 7 -6.11 -28.86 -27.73
CA ASN A 7 -6.21 -30.22 -27.18
C ASN A 7 -6.88 -31.19 -28.18
N ARG A 8 -7.88 -30.71 -28.94
CA ARG A 8 -8.57 -31.54 -29.94
C ARG A 8 -7.65 -31.97 -31.09
N ASN A 9 -6.80 -31.07 -31.59
CA ASN A 9 -5.88 -31.42 -32.68
C ASN A 9 -4.80 -32.41 -32.23
N GLN A 10 -4.25 -32.24 -31.02
CA GLN A 10 -3.29 -33.19 -30.44
C GLN A 10 -3.89 -34.59 -30.27
N LEU A 11 -5.12 -34.67 -29.74
CA LEU A 11 -5.81 -35.95 -29.55
C LEU A 11 -6.07 -36.67 -30.89
N SER A 12 -6.42 -35.92 -31.93
CA SER A 12 -6.60 -36.46 -33.29
C SER A 12 -5.30 -37.01 -33.87
N GLU A 13 -4.16 -36.35 -33.68
CA GLU A 13 -2.85 -36.84 -34.13
C GLU A 13 -2.40 -38.11 -33.41
N ASP A 14 -2.55 -38.16 -32.08
CA ASP A 14 -2.18 -39.34 -31.29
C ASP A 14 -3.01 -40.57 -31.67
N ILE A 15 -4.32 -40.40 -31.91
CA ILE A 15 -5.19 -41.49 -32.36
C ILE A 15 -4.78 -41.97 -33.76
N LEU A 16 -4.51 -41.06 -34.70
CA LEU A 16 -4.07 -41.41 -36.05
C LEU A 16 -2.81 -42.28 -36.03
N ARG A 17 -1.83 -41.92 -35.20
CA ARG A 17 -0.57 -42.65 -35.05
C ARG A 17 -0.78 -44.08 -34.54
N ASP A 18 -1.70 -44.29 -33.60
CA ASP A 18 -1.98 -45.62 -33.04
C ASP A 18 -2.74 -46.52 -34.03
N VAL A 19 -3.64 -45.99 -34.86
CA VAL A 19 -4.46 -46.81 -35.77
C VAL A 19 -3.76 -47.13 -37.10
N GLU A 20 -2.84 -46.28 -37.56
CA GLU A 20 -2.15 -46.45 -38.86
C GLU A 20 -1.31 -47.74 -38.94
N GLY A 21 -0.66 -48.12 -37.83
CA GLY A 21 0.09 -49.36 -37.72
C GLY A 21 -0.77 -50.62 -37.88
N VAL A 22 -1.96 -50.62 -37.27
CA VAL A 22 -2.91 -51.75 -37.36
C VAL A 22 -3.58 -51.79 -38.74
N ALA A 23 -3.93 -50.62 -39.31
CA ALA A 23 -4.61 -50.52 -40.60
C ALA A 23 -3.76 -50.98 -41.80
N THR A 24 -2.44 -50.77 -41.73
CA THR A 24 -1.48 -51.25 -42.73
C THR A 24 -1.47 -52.79 -42.79
N GLY A 25 -1.66 -53.48 -41.65
CA GLY A 25 -1.78 -54.94 -41.58
C GLY A 25 -3.03 -55.50 -42.27
N TYR A 26 -4.08 -54.69 -42.42
CA TYR A 26 -5.31 -55.04 -43.13
C TYR A 26 -5.34 -54.52 -44.58
N GLY A 27 -4.28 -53.84 -45.05
CA GLY A 27 -4.18 -53.31 -46.41
C GLY A 27 -5.05 -52.07 -46.68
N VAL A 28 -5.48 -51.35 -45.64
CA VAL A 28 -6.36 -50.18 -45.75
C VAL A 28 -5.60 -48.92 -45.33
N LYS A 29 -5.63 -47.87 -46.18
CA LYS A 29 -5.00 -46.58 -45.89
C LYS A 29 -6.02 -45.64 -45.22
N ILE A 30 -5.75 -45.25 -43.97
CA ILE A 30 -6.59 -44.27 -43.25
C ILE A 30 -6.24 -42.86 -43.74
N ILE A 31 -7.24 -42.11 -44.20
CA ILE A 31 -7.06 -40.75 -44.73
C ILE A 31 -7.27 -39.70 -43.63
N ARG A 32 -8.14 -39.97 -42.66
CA ARG A 32 -8.44 -39.09 -41.53
C ARG A 32 -9.16 -39.86 -40.42
N ALA A 33 -8.80 -39.60 -39.17
CA ALA A 33 -9.50 -40.10 -37.98
C ALA A 33 -10.01 -38.91 -37.15
N ASP A 34 -11.31 -38.88 -36.87
CA ASP A 34 -11.93 -37.88 -35.99
C ASP A 34 -12.61 -38.60 -34.82
N VAL A 35 -12.47 -38.07 -33.60
CA VAL A 35 -13.18 -38.58 -32.42
C VAL A 35 -14.60 -38.04 -32.43
N LYS A 36 -15.58 -38.93 -32.63
CA LYS A 36 -17.00 -38.53 -32.72
C LYS A 36 -17.68 -38.46 -31.36
N ASP A 37 -17.47 -39.44 -30.49
CA ASP A 37 -18.19 -39.56 -29.22
C ASP A 37 -17.22 -39.83 -28.05
N LEU A 38 -17.05 -38.82 -27.18
CA LEU A 38 -16.37 -38.93 -25.89
C LEU A 38 -17.45 -38.93 -24.80
N VAL A 39 -17.76 -40.10 -24.25
CA VAL A 39 -18.68 -40.21 -23.11
C VAL A 39 -17.88 -39.97 -21.83
N PHE A 40 -18.01 -38.78 -21.26
CA PHE A 40 -17.45 -38.52 -19.94
C PHE A 40 -18.26 -39.30 -18.90
N PRO A 41 -17.62 -40.08 -18.02
CA PRO A 41 -18.33 -40.73 -16.92
C PRO A 41 -18.94 -39.63 -16.03
N GLY A 42 -20.21 -39.78 -15.65
CA GLY A 42 -21.01 -38.72 -15.00
C GLY A 42 -20.41 -38.14 -13.72
N ASN A 43 -19.46 -38.83 -13.09
CA ASN A 43 -18.74 -38.38 -11.90
C ASN A 43 -17.58 -37.40 -12.17
N LEU A 44 -17.07 -37.31 -13.41
CA LEU A 44 -15.90 -36.49 -13.71
C LEU A 44 -16.23 -34.99 -13.79
N GLN A 45 -17.41 -34.66 -14.30
CA GLN A 45 -17.87 -33.26 -14.40
C GLN A 45 -18.02 -32.61 -13.02
N ASP A 46 -18.52 -33.35 -12.04
CA ASP A 46 -18.67 -32.87 -10.67
C ASP A 46 -17.33 -32.65 -9.98
N VAL A 47 -16.38 -33.57 -10.17
CA VAL A 47 -15.02 -33.45 -9.63
C VAL A 47 -14.30 -32.27 -10.27
N MET A 48 -14.39 -32.12 -11.59
CA MET A 48 -13.79 -30.99 -12.31
C MET A 48 -14.39 -29.66 -11.88
N ASN A 49 -15.71 -29.56 -11.72
CA ASN A 49 -16.36 -28.34 -11.22
C ASN A 49 -15.93 -27.99 -9.79
N ARG A 50 -15.75 -29.00 -8.92
CA ARG A 50 -15.23 -28.80 -7.56
C ARG A 50 -13.79 -28.30 -7.56
N VAL A 51 -12.92 -28.94 -8.34
CA VAL A 51 -11.50 -28.57 -8.45
C VAL A 51 -11.36 -27.18 -9.05
N LEU A 52 -12.10 -26.89 -10.14
CA LEU A 52 -12.06 -25.58 -10.80
C LEU A 52 -12.57 -24.47 -9.89
N THR A 53 -13.65 -24.72 -9.15
CA THR A 53 -14.17 -23.76 -8.17
C THR A 53 -13.15 -23.54 -7.04
N ALA A 54 -12.59 -24.61 -6.47
CA ALA A 54 -11.59 -24.51 -5.41
C ALA A 54 -10.34 -23.74 -5.87
N GLN A 55 -9.84 -24.01 -7.08
CA GLN A 55 -8.69 -23.32 -7.65
C GLN A 55 -9.01 -21.83 -7.88
N ARG A 56 -10.16 -21.51 -8.49
CA ARG A 56 -10.58 -20.12 -8.69
C ARG A 56 -10.74 -19.37 -7.37
N THR A 57 -11.29 -20.01 -6.35
CA THR A 57 -11.42 -19.41 -5.01
C THR A 57 -10.06 -19.17 -4.38
N ALA A 58 -9.13 -20.12 -4.46
CA ALA A 58 -7.77 -19.94 -3.94
C ALA A 58 -7.01 -18.82 -4.67
N GLU A 59 -7.11 -18.77 -6.00
CA GLU A 59 -6.53 -17.70 -6.82
C GLU A 59 -7.14 -16.34 -6.45
N ALA A 60 -8.47 -16.26 -6.31
CA ALA A 60 -9.15 -15.03 -5.90
C ALA A 60 -8.71 -14.56 -4.51
N GLN A 61 -8.61 -15.47 -3.54
CA GLN A 61 -8.13 -15.17 -2.18
C GLN A 61 -6.69 -14.68 -2.18
N MET A 62 -5.81 -15.30 -2.98
CA MET A 62 -4.42 -14.88 -3.11
C MET A 62 -4.32 -13.47 -3.71
N VAL A 63 -5.09 -13.19 -4.76
CA VAL A 63 -5.15 -11.86 -5.38
C VAL A 63 -5.69 -10.82 -4.42
N GLU A 64 -6.74 -11.13 -3.66
CA GLU A 64 -7.31 -10.22 -2.67
C GLU A 64 -6.32 -9.94 -1.54
N ALA A 65 -5.68 -10.96 -0.98
CA ALA A 65 -4.67 -10.82 0.07
C ALA A 65 -3.50 -9.94 -0.39
N ARG A 66 -3.01 -10.17 -1.62
CA ARG A 66 -1.96 -9.35 -2.21
C ARG A 66 -2.40 -7.90 -2.40
N THR A 67 -3.59 -7.70 -2.98
CA THR A 67 -4.14 -6.36 -3.19
C THR A 67 -4.31 -5.61 -1.87
N ARG A 68 -4.72 -6.30 -0.80
CA ARG A 68 -4.86 -5.73 0.53
C ARG A 68 -3.50 -5.30 1.10
N ALA A 69 -2.50 -6.18 1.05
CA ALA A 69 -1.14 -5.86 1.50
C ALA A 69 -0.54 -4.68 0.72
N ASP A 70 -0.73 -4.65 -0.61
CA ASP A 70 -0.24 -3.56 -1.46
C ASP A 70 -0.92 -2.23 -1.11
N ARG A 71 -2.23 -2.24 -0.81
CA ARG A 71 -2.96 -1.05 -0.35
C ARG A 71 -2.48 -0.58 1.03
N GLU A 72 -2.36 -1.48 1.99
CA GLU A 72 -1.89 -1.15 3.34
C GLU A 72 -0.47 -0.57 3.31
N ALA A 73 0.42 -1.15 2.49
CA ALA A 73 1.76 -0.62 2.28
C ALA A 73 1.72 0.79 1.67
N LEU A 74 0.91 1.00 0.61
CA LEU A 74 0.78 2.30 -0.03
C LEU A 74 0.20 3.36 0.90
N GLU A 75 -0.78 3.00 1.73
CA GLU A 75 -1.36 3.90 2.73
C GLU A 75 -0.35 4.25 3.82
N ALA A 76 0.43 3.27 4.29
CA ALA A 76 1.47 3.50 5.28
C ALA A 76 2.56 4.44 4.74
N THR A 77 3.03 4.23 3.50
CA THR A 77 4.01 5.12 2.87
C THR A 77 3.43 6.52 2.66
N SER A 78 2.19 6.61 2.17
CA SER A 78 1.52 7.89 1.94
C SER A 78 1.35 8.70 3.23
N LYS A 79 0.99 8.04 4.34
CA LYS A 79 0.91 8.67 5.66
C LYS A 79 2.28 9.14 6.14
N ALA A 80 3.30 8.29 6.04
CA ALA A 80 4.66 8.66 6.43
C ALA A 80 5.18 9.86 5.62
N ASP A 81 4.93 9.89 4.31
CA ASP A 81 5.33 11.00 3.45
C ASP A 81 4.57 12.28 3.80
N ALA A 82 3.24 12.19 4.03
CA ALA A 82 2.43 13.32 4.46
C ALA A 82 2.91 13.89 5.81
N GLU A 83 3.25 13.04 6.77
CA GLU A 83 3.80 13.45 8.06
C GLU A 83 5.17 14.13 7.92
N ARG A 84 6.04 13.61 7.04
CA ARG A 84 7.35 14.22 6.76
C ARG A 84 7.21 15.61 6.14
N VAL A 85 6.35 15.75 5.13
CA VAL A 85 6.07 17.05 4.50
C VAL A 85 5.49 18.01 5.54
N ALA A 86 4.50 17.57 6.34
CA ALA A 86 3.91 18.41 7.37
C ALA A 86 4.94 18.84 8.44
N ALA A 87 5.84 17.95 8.85
CA ALA A 87 6.92 18.27 9.78
C ALA A 87 7.91 19.28 9.18
N GLN A 88 8.27 19.12 7.90
CA GLN A 88 9.14 20.06 7.17
C GLN A 88 8.49 21.44 7.06
N THR A 89 7.23 21.52 6.63
CA THR A 89 6.49 22.79 6.52
C THR A 89 6.37 23.49 7.88
N ARG A 90 6.14 22.74 8.98
CA ARG A 90 6.12 23.31 10.34
C ARG A 90 7.49 23.83 10.76
N ALA A 91 8.56 23.06 10.51
CA ALA A 91 9.93 23.48 10.81
C ALA A 91 10.33 24.73 10.02
N GLU A 92 9.94 24.81 8.74
CA GLU A 92 10.18 25.98 7.90
C GLU A 92 9.37 27.19 8.37
N SER A 93 8.09 27.03 8.69
CA SER A 93 7.25 28.12 9.22
C SER A 93 7.77 28.67 10.54
N THR A 94 8.22 27.78 11.44
CA THR A 94 8.83 28.19 12.72
C THR A 94 10.18 28.88 12.53
N ARG A 95 10.98 28.46 11.54
CA ARG A 95 12.21 29.16 11.17
C ARG A 95 11.94 30.55 10.62
N LEU A 96 11.02 30.67 9.66
CA LEU A 96 10.69 31.94 9.04
C LEU A 96 10.14 32.95 10.06
N THR A 97 9.31 32.48 11.00
CA THR A 97 8.80 33.31 12.09
C THR A 97 9.90 33.72 13.06
N ALA A 98 10.79 32.81 13.47
CA ALA A 98 11.94 33.14 14.30
C ALA A 98 12.90 34.14 13.61
N GLU A 99 13.10 34.02 12.30
CA GLU A 99 13.88 34.96 11.51
C GLU A 99 13.20 36.34 11.42
N ALA A 100 11.89 36.39 11.17
CA ALA A 100 11.12 37.63 11.16
C ALA A 100 11.16 38.34 12.52
N ASP A 101 11.07 37.58 13.61
CA ASP A 101 11.17 38.10 14.97
C ASP A 101 12.59 38.62 15.27
N ALA A 102 13.63 37.94 14.79
CA ALA A 102 15.02 38.37 14.96
C ALA A 102 15.33 39.69 14.21
N GLN A 103 14.72 39.91 13.05
CA GLN A 103 14.87 41.16 12.30
C GLN A 103 14.16 42.36 12.96
N HIS A 104 13.18 42.11 13.81
CA HIS A 104 12.31 43.14 14.37
C HIS A 104 12.14 43.02 15.90
N PRO A 105 13.13 43.46 16.70
CA PRO A 105 13.08 43.36 18.17
C PRO A 105 11.89 44.08 18.81
N ALA A 106 11.32 45.09 18.13
CA ALA A 106 10.10 45.77 18.57
C ALA A 106 8.85 44.86 18.50
N LEU A 107 8.79 43.92 17.56
CA LEU A 107 7.67 42.96 17.43
C LEU A 107 7.69 41.94 18.58
N LEU A 108 8.86 41.44 18.96
CA LEU A 108 9.02 40.58 20.13
C LEU A 108 8.51 41.26 21.40
N ARG A 109 8.85 42.54 21.59
CA ARG A 109 8.41 43.32 22.75
C ARG A 109 6.89 43.54 22.76
N LEU A 110 6.29 43.80 21.60
CA LEU A 110 4.84 43.94 21.48
C LEU A 110 4.12 42.62 21.82
N ARG A 111 4.61 41.49 21.30
CA ARG A 111 4.05 40.17 21.55
C ARG A 111 4.17 39.76 23.03
N GLU A 112 5.31 40.06 23.67
CA GLU A 112 5.47 39.87 25.12
C GLU A 112 4.41 40.65 25.90
N LEU A 113 4.22 41.94 25.59
CA LEU A 113 3.21 42.77 26.23
C LEU A 113 1.77 42.25 25.99
N GLU A 114 1.46 41.78 24.78
CA GLU A 114 0.17 41.15 24.46
C GLU A 114 -0.06 39.87 25.27
N THR A 115 0.95 39.00 25.37
CA THR A 115 0.84 37.78 26.18
C THR A 115 0.68 38.08 27.66
N LEU A 116 1.39 39.08 28.19
CA LEU A 116 1.22 39.55 29.57
C LEU A 116 -0.17 40.14 29.79
N GLY A 117 -0.71 40.89 28.82
CA GLY A 117 -2.09 41.40 28.85
C GLY A 117 -3.13 40.29 28.86
N ALA A 118 -2.95 39.25 28.03
CA ALA A 118 -3.85 38.10 27.98
C ALA A 118 -3.80 37.25 29.27
N LEU A 119 -2.61 37.10 29.87
CA LEU A 119 -2.46 36.43 31.16
C LEU A 119 -3.09 37.23 32.30
N GLY A 120 -2.97 38.57 32.27
CA GLY A 120 -3.62 39.45 33.24
C GLY A 120 -5.15 39.50 33.13
N ALA A 121 -5.72 39.18 31.96
CA ALA A 121 -7.16 39.07 31.77
C ALA A 121 -7.78 37.80 32.38
N ASN A 122 -6.97 36.75 32.62
CA ASN A 122 -7.41 35.56 33.35
C ASN A 122 -7.31 35.83 34.86
N ALA A 123 -8.46 35.91 35.54
CA ALA A 123 -8.62 36.41 36.91
C ALA A 123 -7.87 35.66 38.05
N GLU A 124 -7.05 34.65 37.73
CA GLU A 124 -6.39 33.77 38.72
C GLU A 124 -4.85 33.80 38.64
N ALA A 125 -4.25 34.60 37.75
CA ALA A 125 -2.80 34.70 37.60
C ALA A 125 -2.14 35.44 38.78
N ARG A 126 -1.51 34.71 39.72
CA ARG A 126 -0.66 35.29 40.78
C ARG A 126 0.78 35.42 40.28
N LEU A 127 1.19 36.63 39.92
CA LEU A 127 2.54 36.94 39.47
C LEU A 127 3.48 37.13 40.69
N TYR A 128 4.35 36.15 40.96
CA TYR A 128 5.45 36.30 41.92
C TYR A 128 6.68 36.86 41.22
N ILE A 129 6.93 38.16 41.38
CA ILE A 129 8.16 38.81 40.90
C ILE A 129 9.22 38.62 42.00
N GLY A 130 10.13 37.68 41.80
CA GLY A 130 11.31 37.53 42.66
C GLY A 130 12.33 38.61 42.36
N PHE A 131 12.42 39.64 43.21
CA PHE A 131 13.56 40.55 43.22
C PHE A 131 14.71 39.89 43.98
N ASP A 132 15.58 39.18 43.27
CA ASP A 132 16.91 38.85 43.81
C ASP A 132 18.01 39.09 42.78
N LYS A 133 19.08 39.70 43.30
CA LYS A 133 20.41 39.95 42.71
C LYS A 133 20.53 41.04 41.63
N HIS A 134 20.64 42.29 42.08
CA HIS A 134 21.57 43.28 41.49
C HIS A 134 22.08 44.33 42.51
N SER A 135 22.34 43.92 43.75
CA SER A 135 22.98 44.75 44.76
C SER A 135 24.27 44.10 45.27
N ASP A 136 25.24 43.85 44.40
CA ASP A 136 26.63 43.73 44.87
C ASP A 136 27.66 43.96 43.75
N ARG A 137 27.91 45.22 43.40
CA ARG A 137 29.10 45.66 42.64
C ARG A 137 29.59 47.06 43.06
N LEU A 138 29.41 47.42 44.33
CA LEU A 138 29.88 48.72 44.85
C LEU A 138 30.36 48.58 46.29
N THR A 139 31.54 47.98 46.48
CA THR A 139 32.56 48.38 47.46
C THR A 139 33.81 47.53 47.25
N ALA A 140 34.70 47.99 46.39
CA ALA A 140 36.10 47.60 46.36
C ALA A 140 36.92 48.89 46.33
N GLU A 141 37.14 49.50 47.48
CA GLU A 141 38.33 50.30 47.79
C GLU A 141 38.33 50.71 49.28
N HIS A 142 39.50 50.48 49.91
CA HIS A 142 39.95 50.80 51.27
C HIS A 142 39.63 49.82 52.41
#